data_AF-A0A8I0IEQ8-F1
#
_entry.id   AF-A0A8I0IEQ8-F1
#
_cell.length_a   1.000
_cell.length_b   1.000
_cell.length_c   1.000
_cell.angle_alpha   90.00
_cell.angle_beta   90.00
_cell.angle_gamma   90.00
#
_symmetry.space_group_name_H-M   'P 1'
#
loop_
_entity.id
_entity.type
_entity.pdbx_description
1 polymer ?
#
loop_
_entity_poly.entity_id
_entity_poly.type
_entity_poly.pdbx_seq_one_letter_code
_entity_poly.pdbx_strand_id
1 'polypeptide(L)'
;MTQNVTDHAQSRELDTRFGITGDPGAYFSQAALEGNGRKYSPWYAHLLSTLVVAAAGEKIVFARGKFVDDARDIVEVHVVTSARVIFSRIDLVREAKTLPQAHVIPRSNLQALCVSVGARIDEDSSLGTGWPGKISFEATFRGLDAPLVAEGDAYTHPGTQVPSSTYELLQGLQADLTKE
;
A
#
# COMPACT_ATOMS: atom_id res chain seq x y z
N MET A 1 7.18 -16.41 22.65
CA MET A 1 8.10 -16.57 21.49
C MET A 1 7.42 -16.39 20.12
N THR A 2 6.10 -16.19 20.06
CA THR A 2 5.33 -16.07 18.81
C THR A 2 5.31 -14.67 18.20
N GLN A 3 5.26 -13.60 19.02
CA GLN A 3 5.13 -12.22 18.52
C GLN A 3 6.30 -11.80 17.63
N ASN A 4 7.55 -12.00 18.07
CA ASN A 4 8.72 -11.61 17.28
C ASN A 4 8.80 -12.33 15.92
N VAL A 5 8.32 -13.58 15.83
CA VAL A 5 8.29 -14.33 14.55
C VAL A 5 7.26 -13.72 13.60
N THR A 6 6.09 -13.37 14.13
CA THR A 6 5.02 -12.68 13.38
C THR A 6 5.47 -11.30 12.90
N ASP A 7 6.11 -10.52 13.77
CA ASP A 7 6.61 -9.18 13.45
C ASP A 7 7.68 -9.23 12.34
N HIS A 8 8.59 -10.21 12.39
CA HIS A 8 9.57 -10.44 11.33
C HIS A 8 8.92 -10.85 10.00
N ALA A 9 7.89 -11.69 10.03
CA ALA A 9 7.17 -12.08 8.82
C ALA A 9 6.43 -10.88 8.20
N GLN A 10 5.75 -10.07 9.01
CA GLN A 10 5.08 -8.85 8.54
C GLN A 10 6.07 -7.81 7.99
N SER A 11 7.24 -7.65 8.62
CA SER A 11 8.29 -6.77 8.11
C SER A 11 8.79 -7.21 6.74
N ARG A 12 8.98 -8.51 6.51
CA ARG A 12 9.34 -9.06 5.19
C ARG A 12 8.22 -8.92 4.17
N GLU A 13 6.97 -9.08 4.59
CA GLU A 13 5.82 -8.87 3.71
C GLU A 13 5.72 -7.41 3.26
N LEU A 14 5.88 -6.46 4.18
CA LEU A 14 5.94 -5.02 3.85
C LEU A 14 7.08 -4.73 2.88
N ASP A 15 8.28 -5.23 3.16
CA ASP A 15 9.44 -5.02 2.28
C ASP A 15 9.19 -5.59 0.88
N THR A 16 8.61 -6.78 0.80
CA THR A 16 8.23 -7.39 -0.47
C THR A 16 7.22 -6.52 -1.22
N ARG A 17 6.17 -6.04 -0.53
CA ARG A 17 5.13 -5.18 -1.15
C ARG A 17 5.68 -3.83 -1.59
N PHE A 18 6.67 -3.29 -0.88
CA PHE A 18 7.38 -2.07 -1.29
C PHE A 18 8.41 -2.32 -2.40
N GLY A 19 8.90 -3.56 -2.55
CA GLY A 19 9.93 -3.96 -3.51
C GLY A 19 9.44 -4.62 -4.80
N ILE A 20 8.15 -4.99 -4.93
CA ILE A 20 7.61 -5.59 -6.16
C ILE A 20 7.57 -4.53 -7.28
N THR A 21 8.55 -4.62 -8.16
CA THR A 21 8.67 -3.89 -9.41
C THR A 21 7.68 -4.44 -10.44
N GLY A 22 6.46 -3.92 -10.51
CA GLY A 22 5.48 -4.39 -11.50
C GLY A 22 4.17 -3.61 -11.57
N ASP A 23 3.77 -2.96 -10.48
CA ASP A 23 2.58 -2.11 -10.45
C ASP A 23 3.02 -0.63 -10.65
N PRO A 24 2.58 0.08 -11.71
CA PRO A 24 3.13 1.39 -12.14
C PRO A 24 2.94 2.57 -11.18
N GLY A 25 2.64 2.34 -9.90
CA GLY A 25 2.21 3.36 -8.95
C GLY A 25 3.15 3.70 -7.79
N ALA A 26 4.16 2.91 -7.44
CA ALA A 26 4.90 3.16 -6.20
C ALA A 26 6.21 2.39 -6.12
N TYR A 27 7.31 3.10 -6.36
CA TYR A 27 8.64 2.53 -6.24
C TYR A 27 9.39 3.38 -5.21
N PHE A 28 9.72 2.80 -4.06
CA PHE A 28 10.96 3.26 -3.45
C PHE A 28 12.06 2.92 -4.45
N SER A 29 12.86 3.88 -4.88
CA SER A 29 14.02 3.54 -5.70
C SER A 29 14.88 2.56 -4.89
N GLN A 30 15.47 1.55 -5.54
CA GLN A 30 16.35 0.59 -4.85
C GLN A 30 17.48 1.32 -4.09
N ALA A 31 17.90 2.48 -4.59
CA ALA A 31 18.84 3.39 -3.95
C ALA A 31 18.32 4.10 -2.68
N ALA A 32 17.01 4.31 -2.54
CA ALA A 32 16.41 4.82 -1.31
C ALA A 32 16.32 3.72 -0.22
N LEU A 33 16.07 2.48 -0.65
CA LEU A 33 15.94 1.31 0.22
C LEU A 33 17.29 0.80 0.76
N GLU A 34 18.32 0.81 -0.09
CA GLU A 34 19.64 0.28 0.22
C GLU A 34 20.54 1.36 0.84
N GLY A 35 20.99 1.14 2.07
CA GLY A 35 22.20 1.79 2.59
C GLY A 35 23.46 1.17 1.97
N ASN A 36 24.64 1.61 2.43
CA ASN A 36 25.93 1.07 1.94
C ASN A 36 26.02 -0.46 2.13
N GLY A 37 25.98 -1.21 1.03
CA GLY A 37 26.32 -2.64 0.97
C GLY A 37 25.32 -3.58 1.65
N ARG A 38 24.16 -3.81 1.00
CA ARG A 38 23.14 -4.84 1.35
C ARG A 38 22.43 -4.68 2.70
N LYS A 39 22.57 -3.53 3.36
CA LYS A 39 21.83 -3.20 4.59
C LYS A 39 20.79 -2.13 4.27
N TYR A 40 19.59 -2.23 4.82
CA TYR A 40 18.61 -1.14 4.72
C TYR A 40 19.19 0.15 5.28
N SER A 41 18.81 1.27 4.70
CA SER A 41 19.01 2.57 5.32
C SER A 41 18.33 2.60 6.72
N PRO A 42 18.93 3.26 7.74
CA PRO A 42 18.35 3.27 9.08
C PRO A 42 16.91 3.78 9.13
N TRP A 43 16.58 4.80 8.33
CA TRP A 43 15.22 5.34 8.24
C TRP A 43 14.21 4.29 7.77
N TYR A 44 14.59 3.45 6.78
CA TYR A 44 13.70 2.44 6.22
C TYR A 44 13.49 1.28 7.20
N ALA A 45 14.54 0.86 7.91
CA ALA A 45 14.41 -0.13 8.98
C ALA A 45 13.48 0.36 10.13
N HIS A 46 13.60 1.64 10.50
CA HIS A 46 12.70 2.26 11.49
C HIS A 46 11.27 2.38 10.96
N LEU A 47 11.09 2.71 9.68
CA LEU A 47 9.77 2.75 9.05
C LEU A 47 9.11 1.38 9.11
N LEU A 48 9.77 0.33 8.63
CA LEU A 48 9.22 -1.04 8.64
C LEU A 48 8.82 -1.47 10.05
N SER A 49 9.68 -1.18 11.04
CA SER A 49 9.39 -1.48 12.45
C SER A 49 8.16 -0.71 12.95
N THR A 50 8.06 0.58 12.62
CA THR A 50 6.94 1.45 13.00
C THR A 50 5.63 0.95 12.38
N LEU A 51 5.65 0.56 11.11
CA LEU A 51 4.49 0.03 10.40
C LEU A 51 4.05 -1.33 10.95
N VAL A 52 4.98 -2.22 11.30
CA VAL A 52 4.65 -3.51 11.94
C VAL A 52 3.96 -3.30 13.28
N VAL A 53 4.50 -2.41 14.12
CA VAL A 53 3.89 -2.08 15.41
C VAL A 53 2.51 -1.45 15.21
N ALA A 54 2.37 -0.51 14.26
CA ALA A 54 1.10 0.13 13.95
C ALA A 54 0.05 -0.85 13.39
N ALA A 55 0.48 -1.83 12.60
CA ALA A 55 -0.36 -2.91 12.08
C ALA A 55 -0.84 -3.86 13.18
N ALA A 56 -0.14 -3.93 14.32
CA ALA A 56 -0.54 -4.67 15.51
C ALA A 56 -0.94 -6.14 15.20
N GLY A 57 -0.19 -6.81 14.31
CA GLY A 57 -0.44 -8.20 13.93
C GLY A 57 -1.59 -8.41 12.94
N GLU A 58 -2.26 -7.35 12.48
CA GLU A 58 -3.34 -7.46 11.48
C GLU A 58 -2.81 -7.87 10.10
N LYS A 59 -3.62 -8.61 9.34
CA LYS A 59 -3.27 -8.98 7.95
C LYS A 59 -3.13 -7.71 7.11
N ILE A 60 -2.00 -7.59 6.42
CA ILE A 60 -1.75 -6.52 5.45
C ILE A 60 -2.47 -6.88 4.16
N VAL A 61 -3.38 -6.01 3.71
CA VAL A 61 -4.14 -6.19 2.48
C VAL A 61 -3.45 -5.43 1.35
N PHE A 62 -2.95 -4.24 1.66
CA PHE A 62 -2.35 -3.34 0.69
C PHE A 62 -1.24 -2.53 1.33
N ALA A 63 -0.19 -2.24 0.58
CA ALA A 63 0.88 -1.35 1.00
C ALA A 63 1.42 -0.64 -0.24
N ARG A 64 1.65 0.67 -0.13
CA ARG A 64 2.14 1.52 -1.22
C ARG A 64 3.04 2.62 -0.67
N GLY A 65 4.18 2.87 -1.31
CA GLY A 65 5.06 4.00 -1.02
C GLY A 65 5.27 4.85 -2.26
N LYS A 66 5.04 6.17 -2.19
CA LYS A 66 5.15 7.07 -3.34
C LYS A 66 5.97 8.31 -2.97
N PHE A 67 6.87 8.72 -3.85
CA PHE A 67 7.45 10.06 -3.76
C PHE A 67 6.41 11.12 -4.12
N VAL A 68 6.20 12.06 -3.21
CA VAL A 68 5.28 13.19 -3.40
C VAL A 68 6.01 14.49 -3.70
N ASP A 69 7.32 14.54 -3.43
CA ASP A 69 8.20 15.63 -3.80
C ASP A 69 9.61 15.05 -4.05
N ASP A 70 9.92 14.73 -5.31
CA ASP A 70 11.22 14.18 -5.71
C ASP A 70 12.37 15.14 -5.42
N ALA A 71 12.12 16.46 -5.44
CA ALA A 71 13.15 17.46 -5.19
C ALA A 71 13.50 17.61 -3.70
N ARG A 72 12.57 17.20 -2.83
CA ARG A 72 12.73 17.23 -1.36
C ARG A 72 12.84 15.83 -0.74
N ASP A 73 12.91 14.80 -1.58
CA ASP A 73 12.91 13.39 -1.18
C ASP A 73 11.80 13.08 -0.15
N ILE A 74 10.58 13.58 -0.39
CA ILE A 74 9.45 13.31 0.49
C ILE A 74 8.70 12.07 -0.01
N VAL A 75 8.56 11.08 0.86
CA VAL A 75 7.84 9.84 0.60
C VAL A 75 6.58 9.76 1.45
N GLU A 76 5.47 9.39 0.82
CA GLU A 76 4.24 8.99 1.51
C GLU A 76 4.05 7.48 1.43
N VAL A 77 3.74 6.88 2.56
CA VAL A 77 3.52 5.46 2.72
C VAL A 77 2.12 5.23 3.24
N HIS A 78 1.39 4.37 2.55
CA HIS A 78 0.06 3.92 2.93
C HIS A 78 0.11 2.41 3.12
N VAL A 79 -0.31 1.93 4.28
CA VAL A 79 -0.54 0.51 4.56
C VAL A 79 -1.98 0.34 4.98
N VAL A 80 -2.70 -0.57 4.35
CA VAL A 80 -4.06 -0.92 4.72
C VAL A 80 -4.08 -2.36 5.20
N THR A 81 -4.57 -2.53 6.42
CA THR A 81 -4.77 -3.83 7.06
C THR A 81 -6.25 -4.24 6.99
N SER A 82 -6.61 -5.34 7.66
CA SER A 82 -8.01 -5.74 7.80
C SER A 82 -8.89 -4.71 8.51
N ALA A 83 -8.37 -3.89 9.42
CA ALA A 83 -9.16 -2.94 10.20
C ALA A 83 -8.65 -1.50 10.22
N ARG A 84 -7.46 -1.22 9.66
CA ARG A 84 -6.80 0.09 9.79
C ARG A 84 -6.19 0.56 8.46
N VAL A 85 -6.11 1.86 8.32
CA VAL A 85 -5.28 2.57 7.35
C VAL A 85 -4.16 3.24 8.14
N ILE A 86 -2.92 2.96 7.76
CA ILE A 86 -1.71 3.48 8.37
C ILE A 86 -1.05 4.37 7.34
N PHE A 87 -0.78 5.61 7.72
CA PHE A 87 -0.17 6.62 6.87
C PHE A 87 1.13 7.12 7.50
N SER A 88 2.19 7.25 6.70
CA SER A 88 3.43 7.88 7.13
C SER A 88 3.95 8.79 6.03
N ARG A 89 4.37 10.00 6.40
CA ARG A 89 5.02 10.96 5.50
C ARG A 89 6.42 11.23 6.01
N ILE A 90 7.41 10.99 5.16
CA ILE A 90 8.81 10.88 5.52
C ILE A 90 9.58 11.88 4.66
N ASP A 91 10.33 12.77 5.30
CA ASP A 91 11.28 13.67 4.64
C ASP A 91 12.67 13.02 4.75
N LEU A 92 13.14 12.36 3.68
CA LEU A 92 14.35 11.55 3.72
C LEU A 92 15.61 12.38 4.02
N VAL A 93 15.60 13.69 3.74
CA VAL A 93 16.72 14.60 4.03
C VAL A 93 16.76 14.95 5.52
N ARG A 94 15.61 15.18 6.15
CA ARG A 94 15.50 15.53 7.58
C ARG A 94 15.54 14.31 8.50
N GLU A 95 15.03 13.18 8.07
CA GLU A 95 14.89 11.93 8.83
C GLU A 95 16.23 11.25 9.16
N ALA A 96 17.36 11.77 8.68
CA ALA A 96 18.66 11.49 9.29
C ALA A 96 18.72 11.91 10.79
N LYS A 97 17.72 12.63 11.31
CA LYS A 97 17.65 13.16 12.67
C LYS A 97 16.34 12.89 13.43
N THR A 98 15.31 12.35 12.79
CA THR A 98 13.99 12.05 13.40
C THR A 98 13.52 10.65 13.02
N LEU A 99 12.73 10.02 13.90
CA LEU A 99 12.17 8.69 13.64
C LEU A 99 10.86 8.82 12.84
N PRO A 100 10.61 7.92 11.87
CA PRO A 100 9.37 7.92 11.10
C PRO A 100 8.15 7.84 12.03
N GLN A 101 7.15 8.67 11.76
CA GLN A 101 5.87 8.63 12.48
C GLN A 101 4.79 8.00 11.60
N ALA A 102 3.92 7.19 12.22
CA ALA A 102 2.78 6.59 11.55
C ALA A 102 1.47 7.07 12.20
N HIS A 103 0.55 7.55 11.37
CA HIS A 103 -0.81 7.89 11.72
C HIS A 103 -1.69 6.68 11.46
N VAL A 104 -2.49 6.28 12.44
CA VAL A 104 -3.36 5.10 12.35
C VAL A 104 -4.82 5.55 12.37
N ILE A 105 -5.56 5.14 11.34
CA ILE A 105 -6.96 5.52 11.10
C ILE A 105 -7.78 4.23 11.01
N PRO A 106 -8.88 4.08 11.76
CA PRO A 106 -9.78 2.94 11.60
C PRO A 106 -10.36 2.90 10.18
N ARG A 107 -10.46 1.72 9.57
CA ARG A 107 -11.10 1.55 8.25
C ARG A 107 -12.57 1.95 8.25
N SER A 108 -13.25 1.81 9.39
CA SER A 108 -14.62 2.28 9.59
C SER A 108 -14.78 3.80 9.42
N ASN A 109 -13.69 4.57 9.34
CA ASN A 109 -13.73 6.00 9.05
C ASN A 109 -13.84 6.31 7.55
N LEU A 110 -13.95 5.29 6.67
CA LEU A 110 -14.18 5.49 5.25
C LEU A 110 -15.47 6.28 5.03
N GLN A 111 -15.38 7.42 4.33
CA GLN A 111 -16.50 8.33 4.09
C GLN A 111 -16.98 8.30 2.65
N ALA A 112 -16.05 8.13 1.71
CA ALA A 112 -16.36 8.10 0.28
C ALA A 112 -15.35 7.22 -0.46
N LEU A 113 -15.82 6.59 -1.53
CA LEU A 113 -15.02 5.79 -2.44
C LEU A 113 -15.44 6.10 -3.88
N CYS A 114 -14.51 6.64 -4.64
CA CYS A 114 -14.65 6.86 -6.08
C CYS A 114 -13.84 5.80 -6.82
N VAL A 115 -14.42 5.20 -7.86
CA VAL A 115 -13.78 4.12 -8.63
C VAL A 115 -13.80 4.47 -10.10
N SER A 116 -12.71 4.16 -10.79
CA SER A 116 -12.58 4.29 -12.24
C SER A 116 -11.85 3.06 -12.78
N VAL A 117 -12.17 2.69 -14.02
CA VAL A 117 -11.55 1.55 -14.71
C VAL A 117 -10.85 2.04 -15.96
N GLY A 118 -9.72 1.40 -16.28
CA GLY A 118 -8.96 1.70 -17.48
C GLY A 118 -9.70 1.29 -18.76
N ALA A 119 -9.35 1.91 -19.89
CA ALA A 119 -9.96 1.60 -21.19
C ALA A 119 -9.59 0.22 -21.75
N ARG A 120 -8.47 -0.37 -21.29
CA ARG A 120 -8.06 -1.72 -21.66
C ARG A 120 -8.98 -2.74 -20.99
N ILE A 121 -9.51 -3.66 -21.79
CA ILE A 121 -10.25 -4.83 -21.32
C ILE A 121 -9.40 -6.06 -21.62
N ASP A 122 -9.19 -6.90 -20.61
CA ASP A 122 -8.59 -8.22 -20.76
C ASP A 122 -9.75 -9.22 -20.91
N GLU A 123 -9.70 -10.04 -21.96
CA GLU A 123 -10.78 -10.95 -22.34
C GLU A 123 -10.39 -12.42 -22.09
N ASP A 124 -11.31 -13.20 -21.53
CA ASP A 124 -11.28 -14.67 -21.61
C ASP A 124 -12.13 -15.10 -22.81
N SER A 125 -11.46 -15.44 -23.92
CA SER A 125 -12.11 -15.91 -25.14
C SER A 125 -12.86 -17.24 -24.96
N SER A 126 -12.56 -18.02 -23.92
CA SER A 126 -13.23 -19.30 -23.62
C SER A 126 -14.55 -19.12 -22.86
N LEU A 127 -14.68 -18.05 -22.08
CA LEU A 127 -15.88 -17.74 -21.28
C LEU A 127 -16.72 -16.59 -21.84
N GLY A 128 -16.21 -15.85 -22.83
CA GLY A 128 -16.90 -14.68 -23.40
C GLY A 128 -17.05 -13.53 -22.41
N THR A 129 -16.17 -13.47 -21.41
CA THR A 129 -16.17 -12.47 -20.34
C THR A 129 -14.94 -11.59 -20.43
N GLY A 130 -15.10 -10.29 -20.23
CA GLY A 130 -13.99 -9.34 -20.15
C GLY A 130 -13.96 -8.63 -18.80
N TRP A 131 -12.76 -8.27 -18.34
CA TRP A 131 -12.55 -7.49 -17.13
C TRP A 131 -11.62 -6.31 -17.41
N PRO A 132 -11.72 -5.22 -16.63
CA PRO A 132 -10.82 -4.10 -16.81
C PRO A 132 -9.38 -4.52 -16.55
N GLY A 133 -8.45 -4.11 -17.41
CA GLY A 133 -7.03 -4.37 -17.20
C GLY A 133 -6.51 -3.63 -15.97
N LYS A 134 -6.98 -2.39 -15.76
CA LYS A 134 -6.59 -1.53 -14.64
C LYS A 134 -7.79 -0.98 -13.88
N ILE A 135 -7.59 -0.76 -12.59
CA ILE A 135 -8.52 -0.12 -11.67
C ILE A 135 -7.79 1.02 -10.99
N SER A 136 -8.48 2.15 -10.88
CA SER A 136 -8.06 3.27 -10.07
C SER A 136 -9.16 3.61 -9.07
N PHE A 137 -8.80 3.95 -7.84
CA PHE A 137 -9.76 4.41 -6.86
C PHE A 137 -9.20 5.57 -6.03
N GLU A 138 -10.11 6.32 -5.45
CA GLU A 138 -9.86 7.35 -4.47
C GLU A 138 -10.75 7.09 -3.25
N ALA A 139 -10.13 6.86 -2.09
CA ALA A 139 -10.81 6.58 -0.84
C ALA A 139 -10.57 7.70 0.18
N THR A 140 -11.64 8.34 0.62
CA THR A 140 -11.58 9.42 1.61
C THR A 140 -11.89 8.88 3.00
N PHE A 141 -10.96 9.08 3.94
CA PHE A 141 -11.12 8.68 5.34
C PHE A 141 -11.17 9.89 6.24
N ARG A 142 -12.06 9.86 7.24
CA ARG A 142 -12.02 10.84 8.32
C ARG A 142 -10.71 10.70 9.10
N GLY A 143 -9.92 11.76 9.13
CA GLY A 143 -8.62 11.82 9.82
C GLY A 143 -7.41 11.64 8.90
N LEU A 144 -7.61 11.53 7.58
CA LEU A 144 -6.56 11.62 6.57
C LEU A 144 -6.68 12.96 5.83
N ASP A 145 -5.59 13.70 5.71
CA ASP A 145 -5.59 15.05 5.10
C ASP A 145 -5.80 15.02 3.58
N ALA A 146 -5.47 13.91 2.94
CA ALA A 146 -5.64 13.69 1.51
C ALA A 146 -6.24 12.31 1.26
N PRO A 147 -7.02 12.11 0.19
CA PRO A 147 -7.55 10.79 -0.15
C PRO A 147 -6.45 9.75 -0.39
N LEU A 148 -6.71 8.50 -0.01
CA LEU A 148 -5.91 7.37 -0.46
C LEU A 148 -6.22 7.12 -1.93
N VAL A 149 -5.28 7.46 -2.80
CA VAL A 149 -5.38 7.19 -4.24
C VAL A 149 -4.56 5.95 -4.58
N ALA A 150 -5.17 5.00 -5.28
CA ALA A 150 -4.49 3.85 -5.84
C ALA A 150 -4.85 3.66 -7.31
N GLU A 151 -3.87 3.21 -8.09
CA GLU A 151 -4.07 2.64 -9.41
C GLU A 151 -3.23 1.36 -9.46
N GLY A 152 -3.80 0.31 -10.03
CA GLY A 152 -3.07 -0.89 -10.37
C GLY A 152 -3.89 -1.82 -11.25
N ASP A 153 -3.32 -2.98 -11.56
CA ASP A 153 -4.01 -3.99 -12.36
C ASP A 153 -5.23 -4.55 -11.60
N ALA A 154 -6.27 -5.00 -12.30
CA ALA A 154 -7.40 -5.67 -11.64
C ALA A 154 -7.05 -7.10 -11.17
N TYR A 155 -6.18 -7.77 -11.92
CA TYR A 155 -5.73 -9.14 -11.69
C TYR A 155 -4.21 -9.21 -11.79
N THR A 156 -3.60 -10.18 -11.12
CA THR A 156 -2.14 -10.31 -11.07
C THR A 156 -1.51 -10.51 -12.45
N HIS A 157 -2.23 -11.17 -13.36
CA HIS A 157 -1.90 -11.24 -14.78
C HIS A 157 -3.15 -11.21 -15.66
N PRO A 158 -3.05 -10.70 -16.89
CA PRO A 158 -4.12 -10.82 -17.88
C PRO A 158 -4.51 -12.29 -18.09
N GLY A 159 -5.80 -12.59 -18.09
CA GLY A 159 -6.33 -13.94 -18.26
C GLY A 159 -6.40 -14.77 -16.99
N THR A 160 -5.91 -14.25 -15.86
CA THR A 160 -6.02 -14.94 -14.56
C THR A 160 -7.26 -14.52 -13.80
N GLN A 161 -7.82 -15.43 -13.01
CA GLN A 161 -8.90 -15.13 -12.07
C GLN A 161 -8.37 -14.77 -10.67
N VAL A 162 -7.08 -14.45 -10.54
CA VAL A 162 -6.44 -14.13 -9.25
C VAL A 162 -6.42 -12.60 -9.07
N PRO A 163 -7.23 -12.06 -8.15
CA PRO A 163 -7.30 -10.62 -7.93
C PRO A 163 -5.96 -10.01 -7.55
N SER A 164 -5.71 -8.78 -7.98
CA SER A 164 -4.57 -8.00 -7.49
C SER A 164 -4.84 -7.48 -6.07
N SER A 165 -3.80 -7.00 -5.39
CA SER A 165 -3.93 -6.31 -4.10
C SER A 165 -4.81 -5.05 -4.19
N THR A 166 -4.76 -4.33 -5.32
CA THR A 166 -5.61 -3.15 -5.58
C THR A 166 -7.08 -3.55 -5.67
N TYR A 167 -7.38 -4.66 -6.36
CA TYR A 167 -8.74 -5.20 -6.45
C TYR A 167 -9.24 -5.73 -5.10
N GLU A 168 -8.43 -6.51 -4.37
CA GLU A 168 -8.79 -7.02 -3.04
C GLU A 168 -9.07 -5.88 -2.07
N LEU A 169 -8.23 -4.84 -2.07
CA LEU A 169 -8.46 -3.65 -1.27
C LEU A 169 -9.79 -2.98 -1.66
N LEU A 170 -10.03 -2.77 -2.95
CA LEU A 170 -11.26 -2.13 -3.42
C LEU A 170 -12.50 -2.89 -2.95
N GLN A 171 -12.53 -4.22 -3.07
CA GLN A 171 -13.64 -5.04 -2.57
C GLN A 171 -13.83 -4.86 -1.05
N GLY A 172 -12.73 -4.84 -0.30
CA GLY A 172 -12.76 -4.60 1.13
C GLY A 172 -13.34 -3.22 1.49
N LEU A 173 -12.95 -2.16 0.78
CA LEU A 173 -13.44 -0.81 1.02
C LEU A 173 -14.92 -0.67 0.64
N GLN A 174 -15.36 -1.29 -0.45
CA GLN A 174 -16.78 -1.34 -0.82
C GLN A 174 -17.62 -2.03 0.25
N ALA A 175 -17.12 -3.15 0.80
CA ALA A 175 -17.79 -3.86 1.88
C ALA A 175 -17.84 -3.05 3.18
N ASP A 176 -16.91 -2.12 3.41
CA ASP A 176 -16.92 -1.26 4.60
C ASP A 176 -17.94 -0.12 4.48
N LEU A 177 -18.23 0.36 3.26
CA LEU A 177 -19.26 1.37 3.02
C LEU A 177 -20.69 0.83 3.15
N THR A 178 -20.90 -0.48 2.95
CA THR A 178 -22.24 -1.08 2.93
C THR A 178 -22.68 -1.67 4.27
N LYS A 179 -21.83 -1.63 5.30
CA LYS A 179 -22.09 -2.18 6.64
C LYS A 179 -22.82 -1.21 7.59
N GLU A 180 -23.65 -0.32 7.06
CA GLU A 180 -24.52 0.53 7.90
C GLU A 180 -25.62 -0.26 8.64
#